data_AF-A0A328KY11-F1
#
_entry.id   AF-A0A328KY11-F1
#
_cell.length_a   1.000
_cell.length_b   1.000
_cell.length_c   1.000
_cell.angle_alpha   90.00
_cell.angle_beta   90.00
_cell.angle_gamma   90.00
#
_symmetry.space_group_name_H-M   'P 1'
#
loop_
_entity.id
_entity.type
_entity.pdbx_description
1 polymer ?
#
loop_
_entity_poly.entity_id
_entity_poly.type
_entity_poly.pdbx_seq_one_letter_code
_entity_poly.pdbx_strand_id
1 'polypeptide(L)'
;MGNEKVRMKLSLSENVHHYVQEYMEENNITHPGDAISKICMEHQASKNTEWSLNYISEVVSKNLHDILKSELTKIRLGANSADRNTQVLIELMNGYFFANDLDLESIITTDKIEVGGVKMAKEVVAERISHARQKRLDHEASKNNVT
;
A
#
# COMPACT_ATOMS: atom_id res chain seq x y z
N MET A 1 -27.71 -30.90 -25.18
CA MET A 1 -26.81 -31.16 -26.34
C MET A 1 -26.04 -32.43 -26.01
N GLY A 2 -26.02 -33.39 -26.94
CA GLY A 2 -25.73 -34.80 -26.63
C GLY A 2 -24.36 -35.07 -26.02
N ASN A 3 -24.32 -36.04 -25.10
CA ASN A 3 -23.09 -36.64 -24.55
C ASN A 3 -22.40 -37.51 -25.64
N GLU A 4 -21.99 -36.92 -26.75
CA GLU A 4 -21.19 -37.62 -27.75
C GLU A 4 -19.77 -37.82 -27.22
N LYS A 5 -19.51 -39.03 -26.72
CA LYS A 5 -18.16 -39.44 -26.31
C LYS A 5 -17.39 -39.90 -27.54
N VAL A 6 -16.33 -39.16 -27.90
CA VAL A 6 -15.39 -39.56 -28.96
C VAL A 6 -14.34 -40.50 -28.36
N ARG A 7 -14.15 -41.67 -28.98
CA ARG A 7 -13.10 -42.62 -28.56
C ARG A 7 -11.76 -42.23 -29.20
N MET A 8 -10.72 -42.16 -28.39
CA MET A 8 -9.38 -41.81 -28.82
C MET A 8 -8.38 -42.84 -28.29
N LYS A 9 -7.44 -43.27 -29.13
CA LYS A 9 -6.31 -44.12 -28.73
C LYS A 9 -5.14 -43.20 -28.39
N LEU A 10 -4.59 -43.33 -27.18
CA LEU A 10 -3.57 -42.44 -26.64
C LEU A 10 -2.41 -43.26 -26.07
N SER A 11 -1.22 -42.70 -26.17
CA SER A 11 -0.04 -43.15 -25.44
C SER A 11 0.33 -42.07 -24.42
N LEU A 12 0.43 -42.44 -23.15
CA LEU A 12 0.78 -41.53 -22.06
C LEU A 12 2.15 -41.93 -21.52
N SER A 13 2.94 -40.95 -21.09
CA SER A 13 4.14 -41.22 -20.29
C SER A 13 3.74 -41.86 -18.95
N GLU A 14 4.62 -42.67 -18.38
CA GLU A 14 4.37 -43.38 -17.10
C GLU A 14 3.93 -42.45 -15.97
N ASN A 15 4.58 -41.28 -15.82
CA ASN A 15 4.21 -40.27 -14.82
C ASN A 15 2.78 -39.74 -14.99
N VAL A 16 2.34 -39.50 -16.23
CA VAL A 16 1.00 -38.99 -16.52
C VAL A 16 -0.04 -40.09 -16.29
N HIS A 17 0.29 -41.34 -16.64
CA HIS A 17 -0.56 -42.48 -16.33
C HIS A 17 -0.77 -42.63 -14.82
N HIS A 18 0.31 -42.56 -14.04
CA HIS A 18 0.25 -42.63 -12.58
C HIS A 18 -0.61 -41.51 -11.98
N TYR A 19 -0.37 -40.27 -12.42
CA TYR A 19 -1.14 -39.11 -11.98
C TYR A 19 -2.65 -39.26 -12.27
N VAL A 20 -3.02 -39.78 -13.45
CA VAL A 20 -4.43 -40.03 -13.77
C VAL A 20 -5.02 -41.12 -12.88
N GLN A 21 -4.26 -42.16 -12.53
CA GLN A 21 -4.72 -43.20 -11.61
C GLN A 21 -4.94 -42.68 -10.19
N GLU A 22 -3.99 -41.92 -9.64
CA GLU A 22 -4.14 -41.28 -8.32
C GLU A 22 -5.35 -40.36 -8.31
N TYR A 23 -5.49 -39.50 -9.33
CA TYR A 23 -6.63 -38.61 -9.46
C TYR A 23 -7.96 -39.37 -9.53
N MET A 24 -7.99 -40.52 -10.23
CA MET A 24 -9.15 -41.39 -10.29
C MET A 24 -9.54 -41.95 -8.92
N GLU A 25 -8.56 -42.41 -8.14
CA GLU A 25 -8.79 -42.92 -6.79
C GLU A 25 -9.31 -41.82 -5.86
N GLU A 26 -8.64 -40.66 -5.84
CA GLU A 26 -9.02 -39.51 -5.00
C GLU A 26 -10.43 -38.98 -5.32
N ASN A 27 -10.82 -39.01 -6.58
CA ASN A 27 -12.10 -38.48 -7.06
C ASN A 27 -13.19 -39.55 -7.25
N ASN A 28 -12.93 -40.82 -6.89
CA ASN A 28 -13.83 -41.96 -7.08
C ASN A 28 -14.30 -42.13 -8.54
N ILE A 29 -13.39 -41.97 -9.50
CA ILE A 29 -13.68 -42.09 -10.94
C ILE A 29 -13.22 -43.45 -11.45
N THR A 30 -14.13 -44.20 -12.08
CA THR A 30 -13.84 -45.56 -12.58
C THR A 30 -13.22 -45.58 -13.97
N HIS A 31 -13.46 -44.55 -14.79
CA HIS A 31 -13.05 -44.53 -16.20
C HIS A 31 -11.96 -43.47 -16.44
N PRO A 32 -10.78 -43.84 -16.98
CA PRO A 32 -9.70 -42.90 -17.25
C PRO A 32 -10.10 -41.74 -18.18
N GLY A 33 -10.98 -42.00 -19.15
CA GLY A 33 -11.49 -40.96 -20.05
C GLY A 33 -12.32 -39.89 -19.33
N ASP A 34 -13.06 -40.28 -18.28
CA ASP A 34 -13.84 -39.34 -17.47
C ASP A 34 -12.91 -38.53 -16.55
N ALA A 35 -11.86 -39.14 -16.02
CA ALA A 35 -10.83 -38.45 -15.24
C ALA A 35 -10.06 -37.43 -16.08
N ILE A 36 -9.59 -37.81 -17.27
CA ILE A 36 -8.92 -36.91 -18.21
C ILE A 36 -9.86 -35.75 -18.60
N SER A 37 -11.14 -36.03 -18.86
CA SER A 37 -12.12 -34.98 -19.18
C SER A 37 -12.26 -33.98 -18.04
N LYS A 38 -12.35 -34.47 -16.79
CA LYS A 38 -12.46 -33.62 -15.60
C LYS A 38 -11.21 -32.78 -15.37
N ILE A 39 -10.01 -33.37 -15.47
CA ILE A 39 -8.73 -32.67 -15.39
C ILE A 39 -8.64 -31.56 -16.45
N CYS A 40 -9.05 -31.84 -17.69
CA CYS A 40 -9.06 -30.83 -18.76
C CYS A 40 -10.03 -29.69 -18.46
N MET A 41 -11.23 -29.97 -17.93
CA MET A 41 -12.20 -28.95 -17.52
C MET A 41 -11.65 -28.09 -16.38
N GLU A 42 -11.06 -28.71 -15.37
CA GLU A 42 -10.42 -28.02 -14.24
C GLU A 42 -9.26 -27.15 -14.71
N HIS A 43 -8.37 -27.67 -15.57
CA HIS A 43 -7.27 -26.90 -16.15
C HIS A 43 -7.77 -25.69 -16.95
N GLN A 44 -8.84 -25.85 -17.74
CA GLN A 44 -9.44 -24.75 -18.49
C GLN A 44 -10.04 -23.69 -17.56
N ALA A 45 -10.72 -24.10 -16.48
CA ALA A 45 -11.26 -23.19 -15.48
C ALA A 45 -10.15 -22.46 -14.70
N SER A 46 -9.08 -23.16 -14.33
CA SER A 46 -7.89 -22.59 -13.69
C SER A 46 -7.21 -21.57 -14.58
N LYS A 47 -7.02 -21.85 -15.87
CA LYS A 47 -6.46 -20.87 -16.82
C LYS A 47 -7.27 -19.58 -16.90
N ASN A 48 -8.59 -19.69 -16.95
CA ASN A 48 -9.46 -18.50 -16.97
C ASN A 48 -9.36 -17.70 -15.66
N THR A 49 -9.25 -18.39 -14.53
CA THR A 49 -9.07 -17.75 -13.21
C THR A 49 -7.69 -17.11 -13.06
N GLU A 50 -6.65 -17.73 -13.58
CA GLU A 50 -5.29 -17.19 -13.55
C GLU A 50 -5.17 -15.92 -14.41
N TRP A 51 -5.79 -15.93 -15.61
CA TRP A 51 -5.90 -14.73 -16.44
C TRP A 51 -6.64 -13.59 -15.73
N SER A 52 -7.71 -13.88 -15.00
CA SER A 52 -8.44 -12.86 -14.24
C SER A 52 -7.64 -12.34 -13.04
N LEU A 53 -6.91 -13.20 -12.33
CA LEU A 53 -6.03 -12.80 -11.23
C LEU A 53 -4.89 -11.89 -11.69
N ASN A 54 -4.23 -12.22 -12.80
CA ASN A 54 -3.16 -11.39 -13.36
C ASN A 54 -3.70 -10.01 -13.77
N TYR A 55 -4.86 -9.97 -14.43
CA TYR A 55 -5.52 -8.72 -14.80
C TYR A 55 -5.92 -7.89 -13.57
N ILE A 56 -6.52 -8.51 -12.55
CA ILE A 56 -6.88 -7.84 -11.29
C ILE A 56 -5.61 -7.28 -10.61
N SER A 57 -4.55 -8.07 -10.53
CA SER A 57 -3.28 -7.66 -9.91
C SER A 57 -2.68 -6.44 -10.62
N GLU A 58 -2.70 -6.43 -11.96
CA GLU A 58 -2.20 -5.30 -12.76
C GLU A 58 -3.05 -4.04 -12.56
N VAL A 59 -4.38 -4.17 -12.61
CA VAL A 59 -5.31 -3.05 -12.38
C VAL A 59 -5.16 -2.48 -10.97
N VAL A 60 -5.07 -3.34 -9.95
CA VAL A 60 -4.87 -2.92 -8.56
C VAL A 60 -3.52 -2.24 -8.39
N SER A 61 -2.45 -2.82 -8.93
CA SER A 61 -1.10 -2.25 -8.85
C SER A 61 -1.02 -0.87 -9.50
N LYS A 62 -1.64 -0.70 -10.66
CA LYS A 62 -1.71 0.58 -11.37
C LYS A 62 -2.50 1.63 -10.58
N ASN A 63 -3.68 1.27 -10.08
CA ASN A 63 -4.49 2.18 -9.27
C ASN A 63 -3.76 2.60 -7.99
N LEU A 64 -3.11 1.67 -7.31
CA LEU A 64 -2.29 1.97 -6.13
C LEU A 64 -1.12 2.90 -6.47
N HIS A 65 -0.43 2.65 -7.58
CA HIS A 65 0.65 3.52 -8.04
C HIS A 65 0.16 4.96 -8.26
N ASP A 66 -0.96 5.13 -8.97
CA ASP A 66 -1.49 6.45 -9.30
C ASP A 66 -1.97 7.22 -8.05
N ILE A 67 -2.66 6.54 -7.14
CA ILE A 67 -3.11 7.13 -5.87
C ILE A 67 -1.90 7.53 -5.01
N LEU A 68 -0.94 6.62 -4.80
CA LEU A 68 0.24 6.88 -3.98
C LEU A 68 1.09 8.00 -4.56
N LYS A 69 1.28 8.01 -5.88
CA LYS A 69 2.04 9.08 -6.56
C LYS A 69 1.39 10.45 -6.36
N SER A 70 0.07 10.52 -6.46
CA SER A 70 -0.69 11.76 -6.22
C SER A 70 -0.51 12.26 -4.78
N GLU A 71 -0.71 11.39 -3.79
CA GLU A 71 -0.61 11.77 -2.37
C GLU A 71 0.82 12.14 -1.98
N LEU A 72 1.83 11.37 -2.40
CA LEU A 72 3.24 11.69 -2.16
C LEU A 72 3.64 13.01 -2.81
N THR A 73 3.07 13.35 -3.97
CA THR A 73 3.32 14.64 -4.62
C THR A 73 2.76 15.80 -3.78
N LYS A 74 1.55 15.68 -3.23
CA LYS A 74 0.96 16.69 -2.34
C LYS A 74 1.80 16.88 -1.08
N ILE A 75 2.25 15.79 -0.45
CA ILE A 75 3.13 15.84 0.72
C ILE A 75 4.42 16.59 0.40
N ARG A 76 5.08 16.24 -0.73
CA ARG A 76 6.30 16.92 -1.18
C ARG A 76 6.08 18.41 -1.40
N LEU A 77 4.98 18.81 -2.02
CA LEU A 77 4.64 20.23 -2.22
C LEU A 77 4.41 20.95 -0.88
N GLY A 78 3.74 20.31 0.07
CA GLY A 78 3.54 20.83 1.43
C GLY A 78 4.87 21.03 2.16
N ALA A 79 5.76 20.05 2.12
CA ALA A 79 7.10 20.12 2.72
C ALA A 79 7.93 21.26 2.11
N ASN A 80 7.95 21.38 0.77
CA ASN A 80 8.66 22.46 0.08
C ASN A 80 8.11 23.85 0.44
N SER A 81 6.79 23.97 0.60
CA SER A 81 6.15 25.23 1.01
C SER A 81 6.55 25.61 2.44
N ALA A 82 6.55 24.66 3.37
CA ALA A 82 6.99 24.87 4.74
C ALA A 82 8.47 25.28 4.81
N ASP A 83 9.34 24.57 4.08
CA ASP A 83 10.77 24.89 3.98
C ASP A 83 11.01 26.30 3.44
N ARG A 84 10.34 26.67 2.34
CA ARG A 84 10.40 28.03 1.78
C ARG A 84 9.97 29.09 2.79
N ASN A 85 8.88 28.85 3.52
CA ASN A 85 8.39 29.79 4.52
C ASN A 85 9.36 29.92 5.70
N THR A 86 10.00 28.82 6.12
CA THR A 86 11.06 28.84 7.14
C THR A 86 12.28 29.63 6.65
N GLN A 87 12.70 29.48 5.39
CA GLN A 87 13.78 30.28 4.84
C GLN A 87 13.44 31.77 4.83
N VAL A 88 12.22 32.13 4.39
CA VAL A 88 11.76 33.53 4.44
C VAL A 88 11.79 34.07 5.88
N LEU A 89 11.37 33.27 6.86
CA LEU A 89 11.44 33.66 8.27
C LEU A 89 12.89 33.88 8.73
N ILE A 90 13.82 33.00 8.34
CA ILE A 90 15.26 33.14 8.64
C ILE A 90 15.80 34.46 8.07
N GLU A 91 15.48 34.80 6.81
CA GLU A 91 15.91 36.07 6.20
C GLU A 91 15.32 37.29 6.91
N LEU A 92 14.04 37.23 7.29
CA LEU A 92 13.39 38.30 8.05
C LEU A 92 14.03 38.48 9.44
N MET A 93 14.36 37.38 10.13
CA MET A 93 15.08 37.44 11.41
C MET A 93 16.49 38.01 11.25
N ASN A 94 17.21 37.61 10.20
CA ASN A 94 18.52 38.17 9.88
C ASN A 94 18.44 39.69 9.65
N GLY A 95 17.48 40.14 8.85
CA GLY A 95 17.23 41.57 8.64
C GLY A 95 16.85 42.32 9.93
N TYR A 96 16.06 41.70 10.80
CA TYR A 96 15.72 42.26 12.11
C TYR A 96 16.95 42.41 13.02
N PHE A 97 17.80 41.39 13.11
CA PHE A 97 19.02 41.45 13.92
C PHE A 97 19.98 42.52 13.42
N PHE A 98 20.20 42.59 12.10
CA PHE A 98 21.01 43.63 11.48
C PHE A 98 20.47 45.05 11.76
N ALA A 99 19.16 45.27 11.59
CA ALA A 99 18.56 46.58 11.79
C ALA A 99 18.58 47.07 13.26
N ASN A 100 18.69 46.15 14.21
CA ASN A 100 18.73 46.47 15.64
C ASN A 100 20.15 46.37 16.23
N ASP A 101 21.19 46.25 15.37
CA ASP A 101 22.60 46.13 15.76
C ASP A 101 22.85 45.01 16.78
N LEU A 102 22.07 43.93 16.64
CA LEU A 102 22.21 42.72 17.45
C LEU A 102 23.30 41.85 16.83
N ASP A 103 24.56 42.21 17.11
CA ASP A 103 25.72 41.44 16.69
C ASP A 103 25.81 40.13 17.50
N LEU A 104 25.06 39.12 17.05
CA LEU A 104 25.02 37.80 17.67
C LEU A 104 26.25 37.00 17.24
N GLU A 105 27.44 37.36 17.74
CA GLU A 105 28.65 36.52 17.64
C GLU A 105 28.41 35.10 18.17
N SER A 106 27.42 34.93 19.07
CA SER A 106 26.88 33.64 19.45
C SER A 106 25.38 33.70 19.72
N ILE A 107 24.64 32.69 19.26
CA ILE A 107 23.26 32.42 19.70
C ILE A 107 23.31 31.54 20.95
N ILE A 108 22.57 31.89 22.00
CA ILE A 108 22.34 30.97 23.13
C ILE A 108 21.30 29.97 22.66
N THR A 109 21.71 28.72 22.44
CA THR A 109 20.80 27.65 22.06
C THR A 109 19.92 27.24 23.23
N THR A 110 18.73 26.69 22.93
CA THR A 110 17.82 26.17 23.96
C THR A 110 18.44 25.05 24.79
N ASP A 111 19.47 24.36 24.27
CA ASP A 111 20.19 23.32 24.99
C ASP A 111 21.03 23.89 26.15
N LYS A 112 21.43 25.17 26.06
CA LYS A 112 22.11 25.87 27.15
C LYS A 112 21.13 26.61 28.04
N ILE A 113 20.25 27.43 27.45
CA ILE A 113 19.22 28.16 28.20
C ILE A 113 17.95 28.24 27.33
N GLU A 114 16.91 27.54 27.76
CA GLU A 114 15.58 27.66 27.17
C GLU A 114 14.78 28.75 27.88
N VAL A 115 14.50 29.84 27.17
CA VAL A 115 13.69 30.93 27.71
C VAL A 115 12.20 30.53 27.81
N GLY A 116 11.49 31.04 28.81
CA GLY A 116 10.12 30.62 29.12
C GLY A 116 9.13 30.75 27.94
N GLY A 117 9.29 31.76 27.09
CA GLY A 117 8.46 31.91 25.88
C GLY A 117 8.67 30.80 24.85
N VAL A 118 9.90 30.30 24.69
CA VAL A 118 10.21 29.18 23.78
C VAL A 118 9.65 27.88 24.34
N LYS A 119 9.77 27.67 25.66
CA LYS A 119 9.16 26.52 26.35
C LYS A 119 7.63 26.50 26.13
N MET A 120 6.96 27.63 26.37
CA MET A 120 5.52 27.76 26.19
C MET A 120 5.10 27.51 24.73
N ALA A 121 5.86 28.03 23.76
CA ALA A 121 5.59 27.79 22.35
C ALA A 121 5.71 26.30 21.99
N LYS A 122 6.74 25.59 22.50
CA LYS A 122 6.89 24.14 22.31
C LYS A 122 5.74 23.35 22.90
N GLU A 123 5.29 23.70 24.10
CA GLU A 123 4.15 23.07 24.77
C GLU A 123 2.86 23.22 23.94
N VAL A 124 2.55 24.43 23.48
CA VAL A 124 1.36 24.69 22.65
C VAL A 124 1.42 23.92 21.32
N VAL A 125 2.58 23.83 20.68
CA VAL A 125 2.74 23.07 19.43
C VAL A 125 2.57 21.57 19.68
N ALA A 126 3.15 21.03 20.75
CA ALA A 126 3.00 19.63 21.13
C ALA A 126 1.53 19.26 21.40
N GLU A 127 0.81 20.10 22.14
CA GLU A 127 -0.63 19.93 22.37
C GLU A 127 -1.42 19.93 21.06
N ARG A 128 -1.16 20.88 20.15
CA ARG A 128 -1.83 20.91 18.84
C ARG A 128 -1.61 19.63 18.03
N ILE A 129 -0.39 19.11 18.00
CA ILE A 129 -0.06 17.85 17.30
C ILE A 129 -0.79 16.67 17.96
N SER A 130 -0.79 16.61 19.30
CA SER A 130 -1.50 15.57 20.06
C SER A 130 -3.01 15.58 19.75
N HIS A 131 -3.65 16.75 19.82
CA HIS A 131 -5.06 16.93 19.50
C HIS A 131 -5.39 16.55 18.05
N ALA A 132 -4.54 16.92 17.09
CA ALA A 132 -4.73 16.55 15.69
C ALA A 132 -4.64 15.02 15.49
N ARG A 133 -3.70 14.35 16.17
CA ARG A 133 -3.56 12.89 16.15
C ARG A 133 -4.77 12.22 16.77
N GLN A 134 -5.27 12.72 17.89
CA GLN A 134 -6.43 12.16 18.58
C GLN A 134 -7.69 12.25 17.72
N LYS A 135 -7.97 13.41 17.12
CA LYS A 135 -9.08 13.58 16.17
C LYS A 135 -9.02 12.61 14.99
N ARG A 136 -7.81 12.31 14.49
CA ARG A 136 -7.63 11.33 13.40
C ARG A 136 -7.99 9.91 13.88
N LEU A 137 -7.51 9.50 15.06
CA LEU A 137 -7.81 8.20 15.64
C LEU A 137 -9.31 8.03 15.94
N ASP A 138 -9.95 9.06 16.48
CA ASP A 138 -11.40 9.07 16.75
C ASP A 138 -12.21 8.95 15.45
N HIS A 139 -11.77 9.63 14.39
CA HIS A 139 -12.39 9.53 13.07
C HIS A 139 -12.23 8.13 12.45
N GLU A 140 -11.04 7.52 12.56
CA GLU A 140 -10.79 6.15 12.12
C GLU A 140 -11.63 5.13 12.90
N ALA A 141 -11.74 5.28 14.22
CA ALA A 141 -12.59 4.42 15.07
C ALA A 141 -14.09 4.57 14.73
N SER A 142 -14.55 5.80 14.44
CA SER A 142 -15.94 6.04 14.04
C SER A 142 -16.30 5.40 12.70
N LYS A 143 -15.35 5.22 11.79
CA LYS A 143 -15.55 4.54 10.51
C LYS A 143 -15.63 3.02 10.65
N ASN A 144 -14.91 2.44 11.61
CA ASN A 144 -14.87 1.00 11.84
C ASN A 144 -16.08 0.47 12.66
N ASN A 145 -16.81 1.33 13.37
CA ASN A 145 -17.99 0.95 14.15
C ASN A 145 -19.32 0.98 13.36
N VAL A 146 -19.29 1.23 12.03
CA VAL A 146 -20.49 1.31 11.16
C VAL A 146 -20.58 0.13 10.18
N THR A 147 -19.80 -0.94 10.39
CA THR A 147 -19.88 -2.24 9.69
C THR A 147 -20.01 -3.36 10.70
#